data_AF-A0A2V7CVP7-F1
#
_entry.id   AF-A0A2V7CVP7-F1
#
_cell.length_a   1.000
_cell.length_b   1.000
_cell.length_c   1.000
_cell.angle_alpha   90.00
_cell.angle_beta   90.00
_cell.angle_gamma   90.00
#
_symmetry.space_group_name_H-M   'P 1'
#
loop_
_entity.id
_entity.type
_entity.pdbx_description
1 polymer ?
#
loop_
_entity_poly.entity_id
_entity_poly.type
_entity_poly.pdbx_seq_one_letter_code
_entity_poly.pdbx_strand_id
1 'polypeptide(L)'
;MGSVAVRVAVQAHPLSGFMNVSDRASMIPDMSPAVTGSETHDDAVARFLAQFSTTCRAEALHLALQALRARVEPDRVLACELAWEVHARGYWSQLRRSNGSPYETEEAYFREVLGLASWRTAYKRLAIGRMLWSFGEAERAAIRAAIATLGLAKASIVTPAIERFGEWRAWLDRASQLSAVLLQAQVSAALDALPRGREPSPPGEQFRRAVLSAMPDIESMELVEHFFEVGRHVVDTANPIGIFLAGCRECLADWEVALAQKMLMRVPLATCHRSPESEAEADPTSIPPDVVCRHGQTA
;
A
#
# COMPACT_ATOMS: atom_id res chain seq x y z
N MET A 1 -7.18 57.55 -25.89
CA MET A 1 -6.78 58.41 -24.75
C MET A 1 -7.23 57.70 -23.49
N GLY A 2 -6.27 57.31 -22.65
CA GLY A 2 -6.36 56.16 -21.75
C GLY A 2 -7.01 56.43 -20.39
N SER A 3 -7.87 55.48 -20.04
CA SER A 3 -8.37 55.04 -18.73
C SER A 3 -7.74 55.64 -17.47
N VAL A 4 -8.57 56.33 -16.67
CA VAL A 4 -8.29 56.66 -15.27
C VAL A 4 -8.66 55.45 -14.40
N ALA A 5 -7.65 54.87 -13.76
CA ALA A 5 -7.79 53.72 -12.87
C ALA A 5 -8.44 54.12 -11.54
N VAL A 6 -9.67 53.66 -11.28
CA VAL A 6 -10.27 53.66 -9.94
C VAL A 6 -9.89 52.33 -9.28
N ARG A 7 -8.90 52.38 -8.38
CA ARG A 7 -8.58 51.27 -7.47
C ARG A 7 -9.71 51.13 -6.46
N VAL A 8 -10.57 50.13 -6.65
CA VAL A 8 -11.40 49.61 -5.56
C VAL A 8 -10.53 48.66 -4.74
N ALA A 9 -10.12 49.12 -3.56
CA ALA A 9 -9.51 48.28 -2.56
C ALA A 9 -10.58 47.33 -2.01
N VAL A 10 -10.57 46.07 -2.45
CA VAL A 10 -11.28 45.00 -1.76
C VAL A 10 -10.44 44.65 -0.54
N GLN A 11 -10.83 45.21 0.62
CA GLN A 11 -10.40 44.70 1.92
C GLN A 11 -10.88 43.25 2.03
N ALA A 12 -9.96 42.31 1.81
CA ALA A 12 -10.13 40.94 2.28
C ALA A 12 -10.01 40.99 3.81
N HIS A 13 -11.15 40.94 4.50
CA HIS A 13 -11.17 40.58 5.91
C HIS A 13 -10.77 39.10 6.04
N PRO A 14 -9.70 38.75 6.78
CA PRO A 14 -9.44 37.38 7.15
C PRO A 14 -10.29 37.06 8.39
N LEU A 15 -11.48 36.50 8.16
CA LEU A 15 -12.18 35.67 9.12
C LEU A 15 -12.10 34.26 8.50
N SER A 16 -11.58 33.21 9.10
CA SER A 16 -11.70 32.78 10.49
C SER A 16 -10.83 31.51 10.64
N GLY A 17 -10.00 31.47 11.68
CA GLY A 17 -9.74 30.25 12.46
C GLY A 17 -9.28 28.97 11.76
N PHE A 18 -8.19 28.99 10.98
CA PHE A 18 -7.35 27.80 10.90
C PHE A 18 -6.60 27.69 12.22
N MET A 19 -7.15 26.92 13.17
CA MET A 19 -6.34 26.46 14.31
C MET A 19 -5.16 25.67 13.75
N ASN A 20 -3.96 26.05 14.16
CA ASN A 20 -2.72 25.41 13.74
C ASN A 20 -2.77 23.93 14.15
N VAL A 21 -2.36 23.01 13.28
CA VAL A 21 -2.34 21.56 13.56
C VAL A 21 -1.48 21.24 14.81
N SER A 22 -0.48 22.09 15.11
CA SER A 22 0.30 22.01 16.35
C SER A 22 -0.50 22.24 17.63
N ASP A 23 -1.61 22.99 17.60
CA ASP A 23 -2.47 23.20 18.78
C ASP A 23 -3.43 22.02 19.02
N ARG A 24 -3.63 21.15 18.02
CA ARG A 24 -4.45 19.92 18.15
C ARG A 24 -3.63 18.68 18.50
N ALA A 25 -2.31 18.68 18.29
CA ALA A 25 -1.43 17.55 18.61
C ALA A 25 -1.27 17.30 20.13
N SER A 26 -1.57 18.30 20.96
CA SER A 26 -1.66 18.19 22.43
C SER A 26 -3.02 17.63 22.91
N MET A 27 -3.98 17.45 22.01
CA MET A 27 -5.22 16.70 22.24
C MET A 27 -5.05 15.28 21.70
N ILE A 28 -4.43 14.38 22.47
CA ILE A 28 -4.85 12.98 22.34
C ILE A 28 -6.31 12.99 22.82
N PRO A 29 -7.30 12.80 21.94
CA PRO A 29 -8.69 12.91 22.35
C PRO A 29 -8.96 11.83 23.38
N ASP A 30 -9.62 12.19 24.48
CA ASP A 30 -10.06 11.20 25.45
C ASP A 30 -11.15 10.34 24.82
N MET A 31 -10.73 9.24 24.19
CA MET A 31 -11.58 8.17 23.66
C MET A 31 -11.76 7.07 24.71
N SER A 32 -11.75 7.42 26.00
CA SER A 32 -12.08 6.49 27.06
C SER A 32 -13.60 6.40 27.18
N PRO A 33 -14.17 5.22 27.45
CA PRO A 33 -15.60 5.09 27.70
C PRO A 33 -15.99 5.92 28.94
N ALA A 34 -17.17 6.54 28.93
CA ALA A 34 -17.67 7.25 30.08
C ALA A 34 -17.75 6.33 31.31
N VAL A 35 -17.36 6.86 32.47
CA VAL A 35 -17.34 6.17 33.78
C VAL A 35 -18.72 5.61 34.17
N THR A 36 -19.80 6.04 33.50
CA THR A 36 -21.19 5.67 33.79
C THR A 36 -21.61 4.26 33.34
N GLY A 37 -20.69 3.43 32.83
CA GLY A 37 -20.81 1.98 32.91
C GLY A 37 -21.60 1.24 31.81
N SER A 38 -22.04 1.91 30.73
CA SER A 38 -22.65 1.21 29.58
C SER A 38 -22.02 1.54 28.22
N GLU A 39 -20.98 2.38 28.21
CA GLU A 39 -20.38 2.85 26.97
C GLU A 39 -19.26 1.91 26.52
N THR A 40 -19.33 1.44 25.28
CA THR A 40 -18.25 0.69 24.66
C THR A 40 -17.18 1.63 24.08
N HIS A 41 -15.97 1.13 23.87
CA HIS A 41 -14.93 1.89 23.16
C HIS A 41 -15.39 2.34 21.76
N ASP A 42 -16.24 1.56 21.11
CA ASP A 42 -16.83 1.93 19.83
C ASP A 42 -17.72 3.16 19.92
N ASP A 43 -18.53 3.25 20.98
CA ASP A 43 -19.40 4.40 21.23
C ASP A 43 -18.58 5.67 21.50
N ALA A 44 -17.45 5.53 22.21
CA ALA A 44 -16.53 6.64 22.47
C ALA A 44 -15.92 7.18 21.18
N VAL A 45 -15.46 6.28 20.30
CA VAL A 45 -14.89 6.65 19.00
C VAL A 45 -15.98 7.18 18.07
N ALA A 46 -17.18 6.59 18.04
CA ALA A 46 -18.30 7.07 17.25
C ALA A 46 -18.71 8.48 17.67
N ARG A 47 -18.79 8.76 18.97
CA ARG A 47 -19.05 10.11 19.48
C ARG A 47 -17.95 11.08 19.10
N PHE A 48 -16.69 10.70 19.27
CA PHE A 48 -15.55 11.53 18.85
C PHE A 48 -15.66 11.88 17.37
N LEU A 49 -15.89 10.88 16.53
CA LEU A 49 -16.04 11.05 15.09
C LEU A 49 -17.24 11.92 14.70
N ALA A 50 -18.34 11.86 15.47
CA ALA A 50 -19.52 12.70 15.27
C ALA A 50 -19.30 14.18 15.59
N GLN A 51 -18.23 14.54 16.33
CA GLN A 51 -17.88 15.94 16.61
C GLN A 51 -17.29 16.66 15.39
N PHE A 52 -16.89 15.93 14.35
CA PHE A 52 -16.29 16.48 13.15
C PHE A 52 -17.31 16.56 12.02
N SER A 53 -17.30 17.67 11.27
CA SER A 53 -18.07 17.78 10.02
C SER A 53 -17.55 16.81 8.98
N THR A 54 -18.36 16.51 7.96
CA THR A 54 -17.95 15.67 6.81
C THR A 54 -16.71 16.19 6.10
N THR A 55 -16.50 17.52 6.08
CA THR A 55 -15.31 18.16 5.52
C THR A 55 -14.03 17.91 6.32
N CYS A 56 -14.13 17.50 7.58
CA CYS A 56 -13.00 17.19 8.47
C CYS A 56 -12.87 15.69 8.77
N ARG A 57 -13.61 14.84 8.04
CA ARG A 57 -13.65 13.38 8.29
C ARG A 57 -12.28 12.72 8.19
N ALA A 58 -11.46 13.11 7.21
CA ALA A 58 -10.11 12.58 7.03
C ALA A 58 -9.23 12.84 8.26
N GLU A 59 -9.22 14.08 8.77
CA GLU A 59 -8.46 14.46 9.97
C GLU A 59 -8.96 13.73 11.22
N ALA A 60 -10.28 13.60 11.37
CA ALA A 60 -10.89 12.88 12.48
C ALA A 60 -10.46 11.40 12.49
N LEU A 61 -10.51 10.73 11.33
CA LEU A 61 -10.07 9.35 11.18
C LEU A 61 -8.56 9.20 11.46
N HIS A 62 -7.75 10.15 11.00
CA HIS A 62 -6.32 10.16 11.26
C HIS A 62 -6.00 10.19 12.76
N LEU A 63 -6.63 11.12 13.49
CA LEU A 63 -6.47 11.24 14.95
C LEU A 63 -7.01 10.01 15.69
N ALA A 64 -8.15 9.47 15.27
CA ALA A 64 -8.71 8.23 15.81
C ALA A 64 -7.72 7.08 15.67
N LEU A 65 -7.17 6.86 14.48
CA LEU A 65 -6.22 5.78 14.23
C LEU A 65 -4.92 5.93 15.05
N GLN A 66 -4.39 7.15 15.17
CA GLN A 66 -3.22 7.43 16.02
C GLN A 66 -3.49 7.08 17.49
N ALA A 67 -4.68 7.39 18.01
CA ALA A 67 -5.05 7.07 19.39
C ALA A 67 -5.26 5.57 19.61
N LEU A 68 -5.85 4.87 18.63
CA LEU A 68 -6.14 3.43 18.72
C LEU A 68 -4.87 2.56 18.59
N ARG A 69 -3.81 3.08 17.93
CA ARG A 69 -2.54 2.36 17.71
C ARG A 69 -1.95 1.72 18.97
N ALA A 70 -1.98 2.44 20.10
CA ALA A 70 -1.31 2.01 21.33
C ALA A 70 -2.18 1.13 22.25
N ARG A 71 -3.42 0.81 21.85
CA ARG A 71 -4.42 0.23 22.76
C ARG A 71 -4.65 -1.27 22.57
N VAL A 72 -5.62 -1.80 23.32
CA VAL A 72 -6.04 -3.21 23.43
C VAL A 72 -6.57 -3.77 22.11
N GLU A 73 -6.71 -5.10 21.98
CA GLU A 73 -7.16 -5.73 20.73
C GLU A 73 -8.50 -5.21 20.18
N PRO A 74 -9.57 -4.98 20.97
CA PRO A 74 -10.80 -4.36 20.46
C PRO A 74 -10.58 -3.07 19.66
N ASP A 75 -9.72 -2.18 20.17
CA ASP A 75 -9.36 -0.92 19.54
C ASP A 75 -8.60 -1.14 18.22
N ARG A 76 -7.78 -2.20 18.15
CA ARG A 76 -7.06 -2.57 16.92
C ARG A 76 -8.00 -3.15 15.85
N VAL A 77 -9.07 -3.84 16.24
CA VAL A 77 -10.11 -4.29 15.30
C VAL A 77 -10.86 -3.09 14.74
N LEU A 78 -11.28 -2.15 15.60
CA LEU A 78 -11.91 -0.91 15.17
C LEU A 78 -10.98 -0.10 14.24
N ALA A 79 -9.68 -0.05 14.55
CA ALA A 79 -8.69 0.58 13.70
C ALA A 79 -8.61 -0.06 12.29
N CYS A 80 -8.87 -1.36 12.14
CA CYS A 80 -8.93 -2.00 10.82
C CYS A 80 -10.09 -1.44 9.99
N GLU A 81 -11.26 -1.26 10.61
CA GLU A 81 -12.45 -0.71 9.96
C GLU A 81 -12.24 0.75 9.53
N LEU A 82 -11.72 1.59 10.43
CA LEU A 82 -11.43 3.00 10.13
C LEU A 82 -10.31 3.15 9.09
N ALA A 83 -9.29 2.28 9.14
CA ALA A 83 -8.21 2.29 8.16
C ALA A 83 -8.73 1.94 6.76
N TRP A 84 -9.70 1.01 6.65
CA TRP A 84 -10.35 0.72 5.39
C TRP A 84 -11.13 1.92 4.84
N GLU A 85 -11.83 2.68 5.69
CA GLU A 85 -12.49 3.93 5.25
C GLU A 85 -11.49 4.93 4.67
N VAL A 86 -10.34 5.12 5.35
CA VAL A 86 -9.27 6.01 4.87
C VAL A 86 -8.73 5.56 3.51
N HIS A 87 -8.50 4.26 3.35
CA HIS A 87 -8.04 3.66 2.10
C HIS A 87 -9.07 3.84 0.98
N ALA A 88 -10.31 3.36 1.19
CA ALA A 88 -11.37 3.34 0.19
C ALA A 88 -11.79 4.75 -0.29
N ARG A 89 -11.57 5.77 0.54
CA ARG A 89 -11.87 7.18 0.21
C ARG A 89 -10.64 7.98 -0.25
N GLY A 90 -9.45 7.37 -0.29
CA GLY A 90 -8.20 8.04 -0.67
C GLY A 90 -7.79 9.17 0.29
N TYR A 91 -8.29 9.17 1.53
CA TYR A 91 -8.06 10.25 2.50
C TYR A 91 -6.60 10.37 2.93
N TRP A 92 -5.82 9.30 2.83
CA TRP A 92 -4.39 9.29 3.18
C TRP A 92 -3.58 10.37 2.43
N SER A 93 -3.93 10.67 1.18
CA SER A 93 -3.23 11.66 0.33
C SER A 93 -3.42 13.11 0.80
N GLN A 94 -4.51 13.37 1.52
CA GLN A 94 -4.88 14.69 2.03
C GLN A 94 -4.24 14.97 3.39
N LEU A 95 -3.80 13.92 4.07
CA LEU A 95 -3.26 13.99 5.43
C LEU A 95 -1.78 14.37 5.43
N ARG A 96 -1.32 14.86 6.58
CA ARG A 96 0.05 15.32 6.80
C ARG A 96 0.63 14.63 8.02
N ARG A 97 1.94 14.40 7.99
CA ARG A 97 2.72 13.92 9.12
C ARG A 97 2.74 14.96 10.24
N SER A 98 3.20 14.55 11.42
CA SER A 98 3.41 15.45 12.57
C SER A 98 4.37 16.62 12.27
N ASN A 99 5.30 16.45 11.33
CA ASN A 99 6.22 17.49 10.86
C ASN A 99 5.63 18.37 9.74
N GLY A 100 4.34 18.22 9.41
CA GLY A 100 3.65 18.99 8.37
C GLY A 100 3.88 18.52 6.93
N SER A 101 4.79 17.56 6.70
CA SER A 101 5.04 17.03 5.35
C SER A 101 3.92 16.09 4.86
N PRO A 102 3.64 16.04 3.54
CA PRO A 102 2.71 15.06 2.98
C PRO A 102 3.24 13.63 3.10
N TYR A 103 2.34 12.66 3.12
CA TYR A 103 2.70 11.26 2.93
C TYR A 103 2.98 11.02 1.45
N GLU A 104 4.17 10.50 1.15
CA GLU A 104 4.61 10.21 -0.23
C GLU A 104 3.91 8.98 -0.82
N THR A 105 3.57 8.01 0.03
CA THR A 105 2.90 6.77 -0.35
C THR A 105 1.86 6.36 0.67
N GLU A 106 0.86 5.61 0.21
CA GLU A 106 -0.14 4.98 1.08
C GLU A 106 0.50 4.01 2.10
N GLU A 107 1.54 3.28 1.67
CA GLU A 107 2.32 2.42 2.57
C GLU A 107 2.88 3.23 3.75
N ALA A 108 3.53 4.37 3.45
CA ALA A 108 4.14 5.20 4.47
C ALA A 108 3.10 5.69 5.48
N TYR A 109 1.92 6.07 4.99
CA TYR A 109 0.79 6.47 5.83
C TYR A 109 0.37 5.38 6.80
N PHE A 110 -0.02 4.20 6.31
CA PHE A 110 -0.58 3.16 7.16
C PHE A 110 0.45 2.51 8.08
N ARG A 111 1.73 2.41 7.66
CA ARG A 111 2.80 1.94 8.56
C ARG A 111 2.97 2.86 9.75
N GLU A 112 2.95 4.17 9.52
CA GLU A 112 3.11 5.16 10.58
C GLU A 112 1.88 5.19 11.51
N VAL A 113 0.69 5.35 10.93
CA VAL A 113 -0.56 5.53 11.68
C VAL A 113 -0.99 4.28 12.43
N LEU A 114 -0.83 3.09 11.85
CA LEU A 114 -1.13 1.82 12.54
C LEU A 114 0.05 1.30 13.37
N GLY A 115 1.23 1.92 13.28
CA GLY A 115 2.42 1.49 14.02
C GLY A 115 2.98 0.15 13.59
N LEU A 116 2.94 -0.15 12.29
CA LEU A 116 3.28 -1.46 11.75
C LEU A 116 4.65 -1.44 11.07
N ALA A 117 5.46 -2.47 11.36
CA ALA A 117 6.79 -2.61 10.77
C ALA A 117 6.75 -2.97 9.27
N SER A 118 5.66 -3.59 8.79
CA SER A 118 5.57 -4.12 7.43
C SER A 118 4.25 -3.73 6.76
N TRP A 119 4.35 -3.32 5.50
CA TRP A 119 3.20 -3.12 4.62
C TRP A 119 2.31 -4.35 4.52
N ARG A 120 2.88 -5.55 4.49
CA ARG A 120 2.13 -6.82 4.45
C ARG A 120 1.18 -6.97 5.65
N THR A 121 1.57 -6.47 6.81
CA THR A 121 0.70 -6.49 8.00
C THR A 121 -0.39 -5.43 7.89
N ALA A 122 -0.08 -4.24 7.38
CA ALA A 122 -1.07 -3.20 7.13
C ALA A 122 -2.13 -3.67 6.12
N TYR A 123 -1.70 -4.29 5.02
CA TYR A 123 -2.60 -4.86 4.02
C TYR A 123 -3.58 -5.90 4.61
N LYS A 124 -3.10 -6.78 5.49
CA LYS A 124 -3.98 -7.72 6.20
C LYS A 124 -5.00 -7.03 7.11
N ARG A 125 -4.65 -5.90 7.72
CA ARG A 125 -5.56 -5.09 8.54
C ARG A 125 -6.62 -4.43 7.66
N LEU A 126 -6.22 -3.88 6.51
CA LEU A 126 -7.14 -3.32 5.52
C LEU A 126 -8.13 -4.38 5.00
N ALA A 127 -7.66 -5.60 4.72
CA ALA A 127 -8.53 -6.70 4.31
C ALA A 127 -9.59 -7.05 5.38
N ILE A 128 -9.23 -7.00 6.67
CA ILE A 128 -10.21 -7.17 7.76
C ILE A 128 -11.24 -6.03 7.72
N GLY A 129 -10.80 -4.78 7.58
CA GLY A 129 -11.69 -3.63 7.48
C GLY A 129 -12.65 -3.70 6.29
N ARG A 130 -12.15 -4.11 5.11
CA ARG A 130 -12.94 -4.36 3.91
C ARG A 130 -14.03 -5.39 4.15
N MET A 131 -13.64 -6.53 4.72
CA MET A 131 -14.58 -7.60 5.06
C MET A 131 -15.64 -7.11 6.07
N LEU A 132 -15.27 -6.32 7.08
CA LEU A 132 -16.24 -5.76 8.02
C LEU A 132 -17.28 -4.87 7.32
N TRP A 133 -16.86 -4.10 6.30
CA TRP A 133 -17.73 -3.24 5.50
C TRP A 133 -18.67 -4.00 4.56
N SER A 134 -18.48 -5.30 4.33
CA SER A 134 -19.44 -6.11 3.58
C SER A 134 -20.67 -6.52 4.40
N PHE A 135 -20.69 -6.24 5.71
CA PHE A 135 -21.80 -6.56 6.61
C PHE A 135 -22.54 -5.30 7.07
N GLY A 136 -23.81 -5.48 7.45
CA GLY A 136 -24.61 -4.41 8.05
C GLY A 136 -24.10 -3.99 9.43
N GLU A 137 -24.46 -2.79 9.88
CA GLU A 137 -23.92 -2.19 11.11
C GLU A 137 -24.07 -3.05 12.37
N ALA A 138 -25.27 -3.65 12.56
CA ALA A 138 -25.54 -4.51 13.71
C ALA A 138 -24.69 -5.80 13.69
N GLU A 139 -24.53 -6.43 12.53
CA GLU A 139 -23.70 -7.64 12.39
C GLU A 139 -22.22 -7.32 12.51
N ARG A 140 -21.79 -6.19 11.93
CA ARG A 140 -20.42 -5.71 11.98
C ARG A 140 -19.94 -5.51 13.41
N ALA A 141 -20.75 -4.94 14.29
CA ALA A 141 -20.41 -4.81 15.72
C ALA A 141 -20.17 -6.19 16.38
N ALA A 142 -21.03 -7.18 16.09
CA ALA A 142 -20.88 -8.54 16.60
C ALA A 142 -19.61 -9.22 16.05
N ILE A 143 -19.31 -9.04 14.77
CA ILE A 143 -18.10 -9.58 14.13
C ILE A 143 -16.85 -8.94 14.77
N ARG A 144 -16.85 -7.62 15.00
CA ARG A 144 -15.72 -6.93 15.65
C ARG A 144 -15.44 -7.48 17.05
N ALA A 145 -16.48 -7.66 17.87
CA ALA A 145 -16.35 -8.25 19.20
C ALA A 145 -15.77 -9.67 19.16
N ALA A 146 -16.26 -10.50 18.23
CA ALA A 146 -15.77 -11.87 18.05
C ALA A 146 -14.30 -11.91 17.57
N ILE A 147 -13.93 -11.04 16.63
CA ILE A 147 -12.53 -10.89 16.16
C ILE A 147 -11.62 -10.41 17.30
N ALA A 148 -12.08 -9.48 18.14
CA ALA A 148 -11.29 -8.97 19.25
C ALA A 148 -10.95 -10.07 20.27
N THR A 149 -11.88 -11.02 20.47
CA THR A 149 -11.66 -12.20 21.32
C THR A 149 -10.74 -13.23 20.64
N LEU A 150 -10.89 -13.43 19.33
CA LEU A 150 -10.07 -14.35 18.55
C LEU A 150 -8.61 -13.87 18.37
N GLY A 151 -8.41 -12.57 18.28
CA GLY A 151 -7.16 -11.91 17.95
C GLY A 151 -6.94 -11.76 16.45
N LEU A 152 -6.37 -10.62 16.06
CA LEU A 152 -6.26 -10.26 14.65
C LEU A 152 -5.34 -11.18 13.81
N ALA A 153 -4.43 -11.93 14.44
CA ALA A 153 -3.56 -12.87 13.73
C ALA A 153 -4.39 -13.99 13.07
N LYS A 154 -5.27 -14.63 13.83
CA LYS A 154 -6.19 -15.65 13.31
C LYS A 154 -7.29 -15.04 12.44
N ALA A 155 -7.78 -13.85 12.79
CA ALA A 155 -8.76 -13.14 11.97
C ALA A 155 -8.25 -12.96 10.53
N SER A 156 -6.99 -12.53 10.36
CA SER A 156 -6.39 -12.35 9.03
C SER A 156 -6.31 -13.63 8.18
N ILE A 157 -6.42 -14.81 8.81
CA ILE A 157 -6.44 -16.10 8.12
C ILE A 157 -7.84 -16.39 7.59
N VAL A 158 -8.88 -16.15 8.39
CA VAL A 158 -10.28 -16.45 8.01
C VAL A 158 -10.95 -15.36 7.19
N THR A 159 -10.45 -14.13 7.22
CA THR A 159 -11.00 -13.00 6.46
C THR A 159 -11.37 -13.35 5.02
N PRO A 160 -10.52 -14.00 4.20
CA PRO A 160 -10.86 -14.29 2.81
C PRO A 160 -12.02 -15.30 2.68
N ALA A 161 -12.14 -16.25 3.61
CA ALA A 161 -13.26 -17.20 3.62
C ALA A 161 -14.56 -16.53 4.06
N ILE A 162 -14.50 -15.66 5.08
CA ILE A 162 -15.66 -14.88 5.53
C ILE A 162 -16.16 -13.96 4.40
N GLU A 163 -15.25 -13.27 3.72
CA GLU A 163 -15.57 -12.39 2.60
C GLU A 163 -16.18 -13.16 1.41
N ARG A 164 -15.70 -14.37 1.13
CA ARG A 164 -16.20 -15.20 0.03
C ARG A 164 -17.56 -15.83 0.30
N PHE A 165 -17.79 -16.32 1.51
CA PHE A 165 -18.94 -17.16 1.85
C PHE A 165 -19.99 -16.45 2.71
N GLY A 166 -19.65 -15.33 3.37
CA GLY A 166 -20.53 -14.62 4.31
C GLY A 166 -20.76 -15.33 5.65
N GLU A 167 -20.33 -16.59 5.79
CA GLU A 167 -20.54 -17.46 6.97
C GLU A 167 -19.60 -17.12 8.15
N TRP A 168 -19.61 -15.87 8.61
CA TRP A 168 -18.65 -15.37 9.58
C TRP A 168 -18.66 -16.15 10.91
N ARG A 169 -19.85 -16.54 11.43
CA ARG A 169 -19.97 -17.28 12.70
C ARG A 169 -19.24 -18.62 12.63
N ALA A 170 -19.52 -19.41 11.59
CA ALA A 170 -18.91 -20.72 11.41
C ALA A 170 -17.38 -20.64 11.29
N TRP A 171 -16.86 -19.64 10.58
CA TRP A 171 -15.43 -19.44 10.42
C TRP A 171 -14.74 -18.95 11.70
N LEU A 172 -15.35 -18.04 12.46
CA LEU A 172 -14.79 -17.57 13.73
C LEU A 172 -14.83 -18.68 14.80
N ASP A 173 -15.91 -19.47 14.86
CA ASP A 173 -16.02 -20.61 15.77
C ASP A 173 -14.93 -21.65 15.47
N ARG A 174 -14.73 -22.02 14.20
CA ARG A 174 -13.61 -22.90 13.79
C ARG A 174 -12.25 -22.30 14.15
N ALA A 175 -12.07 -21.00 13.92
CA ALA A 175 -10.81 -20.33 14.24
C ALA A 175 -10.48 -20.35 15.73
N SER A 176 -11.49 -20.31 16.60
CA SER A 176 -11.29 -20.41 18.06
C SER A 176 -10.71 -21.77 18.47
N GLN A 177 -11.10 -22.85 17.77
CA GLN A 177 -10.77 -24.23 18.11
C GLN A 177 -9.44 -24.72 17.49
N LEU A 178 -9.02 -24.12 16.39
CA LEU A 178 -7.88 -24.61 15.60
C LEU A 178 -6.60 -23.81 15.86
N SER A 179 -5.45 -24.45 15.65
CA SER A 179 -4.17 -23.73 15.54
C SER A 179 -4.15 -22.89 14.25
N ALA A 180 -3.32 -21.85 14.20
CA ALA A 180 -3.20 -21.00 13.02
C ALA A 180 -2.79 -21.79 11.75
N VAL A 181 -1.98 -22.83 11.92
CA VAL A 181 -1.53 -23.70 10.81
C VAL A 181 -2.68 -24.54 10.25
N LEU A 182 -3.45 -25.20 11.12
CA LEU A 182 -4.61 -26.00 10.71
C LEU A 182 -5.73 -25.14 10.14
N LEU A 183 -5.96 -23.98 10.75
CA LEU A 183 -6.92 -22.99 10.25
C LEU A 183 -6.56 -22.51 8.85
N GLN A 184 -5.28 -22.19 8.63
CA GLN A 184 -4.79 -21.80 7.31
C GLN A 184 -5.00 -22.90 6.28
N ALA A 185 -4.74 -24.16 6.63
CA ALA A 185 -4.97 -25.29 5.73
C ALA A 185 -6.47 -25.46 5.38
N GLN A 186 -7.37 -25.32 6.36
CA GLN A 186 -8.81 -25.40 6.11
C GLN A 186 -9.34 -24.25 5.28
N VAL A 187 -8.92 -23.01 5.57
CA VAL A 187 -9.29 -21.85 4.76
C VAL A 187 -8.77 -22.02 3.33
N SER A 188 -7.53 -22.49 3.18
CA SER A 188 -6.97 -22.76 1.86
C SER A 188 -7.77 -23.83 1.12
N ALA A 189 -8.12 -24.94 1.77
CA ALA A 189 -8.96 -25.97 1.16
C ALA A 189 -10.35 -25.45 0.77
N ALA A 190 -11.00 -24.66 1.63
CA ALA A 190 -12.33 -24.13 1.35
C ALA A 190 -12.35 -23.10 0.22
N LEU A 191 -11.27 -22.34 0.05
CA LEU A 191 -11.11 -21.38 -1.05
C LEU A 191 -10.60 -22.01 -2.34
N ASP A 192 -10.47 -23.35 -2.39
CA ASP A 192 -9.73 -24.08 -3.43
C ASP A 192 -8.32 -23.48 -3.67
N ALA A 193 -7.75 -22.84 -2.65
CA ALA A 193 -6.43 -22.26 -2.70
C ALA A 193 -5.40 -23.37 -2.60
N LEU A 194 -4.65 -23.55 -3.68
CA LEU A 194 -3.70 -24.66 -3.82
C LEU A 194 -2.68 -24.67 -2.66
N PRO A 195 -2.31 -25.87 -2.15
CA PRO A 195 -1.31 -26.03 -1.10
C PRO A 195 -0.01 -25.29 -1.46
N ARG A 196 0.65 -24.70 -0.45
CA ARG A 196 1.96 -24.06 -0.65
C ARG A 196 2.94 -25.06 -1.28
N GLY A 197 3.58 -24.67 -2.38
CA GLY A 197 4.60 -25.48 -3.08
C GLY A 197 4.08 -26.32 -4.25
N ARG A 198 2.78 -26.30 -4.54
CA ARG A 198 2.25 -26.86 -5.80
C ARG A 198 2.08 -25.72 -6.80
N GLU A 199 2.62 -25.88 -8.01
CA GLU A 199 2.39 -24.92 -9.11
C GLU A 199 0.87 -24.72 -9.26
N PRO A 200 0.36 -23.48 -9.15
CA PRO A 200 -1.05 -23.26 -9.30
C PRO A 200 -1.47 -23.51 -10.74
N SER A 201 -2.68 -24.03 -10.96
CA SER A 201 -3.24 -24.16 -12.31
C SER A 201 -3.93 -22.84 -12.69
N PRO A 202 -3.74 -22.30 -13.91
CA PRO A 202 -2.91 -22.84 -15.01
C PRO A 202 -1.41 -22.64 -14.76
N PRO A 203 -0.53 -23.45 -15.39
CA PRO A 203 0.92 -23.29 -15.28
C PRO A 203 1.37 -21.84 -15.49
N GLY A 204 2.26 -21.34 -14.63
CA GLY A 204 2.71 -19.95 -14.62
C GLY A 204 1.93 -19.04 -13.67
N GLU A 205 0.93 -19.55 -12.95
CA GLU A 205 0.17 -18.77 -11.97
C GLU A 205 1.02 -18.37 -10.75
N GLN A 206 2.03 -19.16 -10.38
CA GLN A 206 2.98 -18.75 -9.34
C GLN A 206 3.78 -17.51 -9.78
N PHE A 207 4.15 -17.46 -11.07
CA PHE A 207 4.81 -16.30 -11.66
C PHE A 207 3.89 -15.08 -11.65
N ARG A 208 2.63 -15.20 -12.09
CA ARG A 208 1.63 -14.11 -12.01
C ARG A 208 1.54 -13.53 -10.60
N ARG A 209 1.42 -14.40 -9.59
CA ARG A 209 1.35 -13.99 -8.18
C ARG A 209 2.64 -13.28 -7.72
N ALA A 210 3.80 -13.75 -8.17
CA ALA A 210 5.07 -13.09 -7.87
C ALA A 210 5.13 -11.68 -8.48
N VAL A 211 4.71 -11.52 -9.74
CA VAL A 211 4.63 -10.21 -10.41
C VAL A 211 3.67 -9.27 -9.67
N LEU A 212 2.45 -9.74 -9.35
CA LEU A 212 1.48 -8.95 -8.58
C LEU A 212 2.03 -8.54 -7.21
N SER A 213 2.74 -9.45 -6.53
CA SER A 213 3.33 -9.17 -5.22
C SER A 213 4.51 -8.19 -5.27
N ALA A 214 5.09 -7.97 -6.45
CA ALA A 214 6.19 -7.04 -6.68
C ALA A 214 5.70 -5.65 -7.08
N MET A 215 4.39 -5.45 -7.30
CA MET A 215 3.85 -4.15 -7.68
C MET A 215 3.89 -3.15 -6.51
N PRO A 216 4.26 -1.88 -6.77
CA PRO A 216 4.48 -0.89 -5.72
C PRO A 216 3.19 -0.36 -5.07
N ASP A 217 2.07 -0.39 -5.81
CA ASP A 217 0.78 0.17 -5.39
C ASP A 217 -0.39 -0.58 -6.05
N ILE A 218 -1.61 -0.26 -5.62
CA ILE A 218 -2.85 -0.94 -6.02
C ILE A 218 -3.21 -0.67 -7.49
N GLU A 219 -3.00 0.56 -7.97
CA GLU A 219 -3.26 0.90 -9.38
C GLU A 219 -2.34 0.07 -10.30
N SER A 220 -1.07 -0.09 -9.91
CA SER A 220 -0.12 -0.96 -10.60
C SER A 220 -0.51 -2.43 -10.55
N MET A 221 -1.06 -2.90 -9.42
CA MET A 221 -1.60 -4.26 -9.31
C MET A 221 -2.79 -4.46 -10.26
N GLU A 222 -3.76 -3.55 -10.25
CA GLU A 222 -4.95 -3.60 -11.13
C GLU A 222 -4.55 -3.57 -12.61
N LEU A 223 -3.56 -2.74 -12.96
CA LEU A 223 -3.02 -2.68 -14.32
C LEU A 223 -2.40 -4.03 -14.74
N VAL A 224 -1.63 -4.67 -13.86
CA VAL A 224 -1.04 -5.98 -14.13
C VAL A 224 -2.11 -7.07 -14.20
N GLU A 225 -3.13 -7.03 -13.36
CA GLU A 225 -4.27 -7.95 -13.44
C GLU A 225 -4.98 -7.82 -14.79
N HIS A 226 -5.23 -6.57 -15.22
CA HIS A 226 -5.84 -6.28 -16.51
C HIS A 226 -4.94 -6.70 -17.68
N PHE A 227 -3.63 -6.49 -17.58
CA PHE A 227 -2.66 -6.95 -18.58
C PHE A 227 -2.75 -8.47 -18.79
N PHE A 228 -2.79 -9.27 -17.72
CA PHE A 228 -2.94 -10.72 -17.83
C PHE A 228 -4.32 -11.14 -18.33
N GLU A 229 -5.37 -10.39 -17.98
CA GLU A 229 -6.73 -10.66 -18.44
C GLU A 229 -6.86 -10.43 -19.95
N VAL A 230 -6.45 -9.27 -20.45
CA VAL A 230 -6.47 -8.92 -21.89
C VAL A 230 -5.51 -9.82 -22.66
N GLY A 231 -4.30 -10.01 -22.16
CA GLY A 231 -3.28 -10.81 -22.82
C GLY A 231 -3.68 -12.27 -23.04
N ARG A 232 -4.54 -12.83 -22.17
CA ARG A 232 -5.15 -14.16 -22.38
C ARG A 232 -5.92 -14.24 -23.70
N HIS A 233 -6.64 -13.16 -24.04
CA HIS A 233 -7.45 -13.09 -25.26
C HIS A 233 -6.62 -12.78 -26.51
N VAL A 234 -5.51 -12.05 -26.36
CA VAL A 234 -4.62 -11.69 -27.48
C VAL A 234 -3.70 -12.84 -27.88
N VAL A 235 -3.13 -13.53 -26.89
CA VAL A 235 -2.12 -14.58 -27.09
C VAL A 235 -2.74 -15.98 -27.16
N ASP A 236 -4.06 -16.08 -26.98
CA ASP A 236 -4.84 -17.34 -26.95
C ASP A 236 -4.24 -18.40 -26.00
N THR A 237 -3.80 -17.94 -24.81
CA THR A 237 -3.24 -18.82 -23.79
C THR A 237 -3.60 -18.35 -22.39
N ALA A 238 -3.89 -19.29 -21.50
CA ALA A 238 -4.09 -19.01 -20.09
C ALA A 238 -2.78 -18.98 -19.29
N ASN A 239 -1.63 -19.25 -19.91
CA ASN A 239 -0.33 -19.28 -19.23
C ASN A 239 0.23 -17.85 -19.04
N PRO A 240 0.34 -17.35 -17.79
CA PRO A 240 0.80 -15.98 -17.54
C PRO A 240 2.23 -15.72 -18.02
N ILE A 241 3.12 -16.71 -18.03
CA ILE A 241 4.49 -16.54 -18.53
C ILE A 241 4.46 -16.23 -20.04
N GLY A 242 3.62 -16.94 -20.79
CA GLY A 242 3.46 -16.71 -22.23
C GLY A 242 2.92 -15.31 -22.54
N ILE A 243 1.93 -14.88 -21.77
CA ILE A 243 1.34 -13.54 -21.87
C ILE A 243 2.39 -12.45 -21.57
N PHE A 244 3.16 -12.62 -20.50
CA PHE A 244 4.19 -11.66 -20.11
C PHE A 244 5.30 -11.53 -21.16
N LEU A 245 5.80 -12.66 -21.67
CA LEU A 245 6.82 -12.65 -22.73
C LEU A 245 6.31 -12.01 -24.03
N ALA A 246 5.04 -12.22 -24.38
CA ALA A 246 4.43 -11.57 -25.53
C ALA A 246 4.38 -10.04 -25.36
N GLY A 247 3.95 -9.54 -24.20
CA GLY A 247 3.96 -8.11 -23.90
C GLY A 247 5.36 -7.51 -23.87
N CYS A 248 6.35 -8.22 -23.29
CA CYS A 248 7.75 -7.77 -23.35
C CYS A 248 8.25 -7.66 -24.79
N ARG A 249 7.89 -8.63 -25.66
CA ARG A 249 8.30 -8.62 -27.07
C ARG A 249 7.70 -7.44 -27.84
N GLU A 250 6.46 -7.07 -27.55
CA GLU A 250 5.80 -5.92 -28.17
C GLU A 250 6.48 -4.60 -27.75
N CYS A 251 6.81 -4.45 -26.47
CA CYS A 251 7.41 -3.23 -25.93
C CYS A 251 8.93 -3.12 -26.12
N LEU A 252 9.63 -4.22 -26.45
CA LEU A 252 11.10 -4.28 -26.45
C LEU A 252 11.72 -3.22 -27.37
N ALA A 253 11.19 -3.08 -28.58
CA ALA A 253 11.72 -2.14 -29.58
C ALA A 253 11.63 -0.68 -29.11
N ASP A 254 10.50 -0.30 -28.50
CA ASP A 254 10.30 1.04 -27.97
C ASP A 254 11.24 1.33 -26.78
N TRP A 255 11.49 0.33 -25.95
CA TRP A 255 12.41 0.45 -24.82
C TRP A 255 13.87 0.56 -25.26
N GLU A 256 14.28 -0.15 -26.31
CA GLU A 256 15.62 -0.02 -26.91
C GLU A 256 15.86 1.40 -27.43
N VAL A 257 14.86 2.01 -28.08
CA VAL A 257 14.92 3.40 -28.53
C VAL A 257 15.02 4.36 -27.34
N ALA A 258 14.17 4.19 -26.32
CA ALA A 258 14.18 5.04 -25.12
C ALA A 258 15.51 4.92 -24.35
N LEU A 259 16.08 3.72 -24.27
CA LEU A 259 17.38 3.48 -23.65
C LEU A 259 18.51 4.17 -24.43
N ALA A 260 18.52 4.06 -25.76
CA ALA A 260 19.50 4.72 -26.61
C ALA A 260 19.45 6.26 -26.45
N GLN A 261 18.24 6.84 -26.42
CA GLN A 261 18.04 8.27 -26.14
C GLN A 261 18.55 8.65 -24.74
N LYS A 262 18.26 7.85 -23.72
CA LYS A 262 18.73 8.09 -22.34
C LYS A 262 20.26 7.99 -22.22
N MET A 263 20.90 7.11 -22.99
CA MET A 263 22.36 6.99 -23.03
C MET A 263 23.02 8.16 -23.77
N LEU A 264 22.43 8.63 -24.87
CA LEU A 264 22.88 9.84 -25.57
C LEU A 264 22.79 11.08 -24.67
N MET A 265 21.73 11.19 -23.85
CA MET A 265 21.54 12.29 -22.91
C MET A 265 22.41 12.18 -21.64
N ARG A 266 23.08 11.04 -21.41
CA ARG A 266 23.98 10.81 -20.27
C ARG A 266 25.45 11.02 -20.61
N VAL A 267 25.80 11.35 -21.85
CA VAL A 267 27.18 11.72 -22.20
C VAL A 267 27.49 13.05 -21.50
N PRO A 268 28.45 13.10 -20.55
CA PRO A 268 28.94 14.38 -20.06
C PRO A 268 29.65 15.06 -21.24
N LEU A 269 29.27 16.31 -21.53
CA LEU A 269 30.09 17.22 -22.33
C LEU A 269 31.41 17.46 -21.60
N ALA A 270 32.31 16.49 -21.66
CA ALA A 270 33.72 16.66 -21.35
C ALA A 270 34.49 16.66 -22.66
N THR A 271 35.43 17.60 -22.76
CA THR A 271 36.41 17.78 -23.84
C THR A 271 35.93 18.41 -25.15
N CYS A 272 35.71 19.73 -25.09
CA CYS A 272 36.11 20.62 -26.18
C CYS A 272 36.88 21.82 -25.60
N HIS A 273 38.09 21.56 -25.11
CA HIS A 273 39.16 22.55 -25.13
C HIS A 273 40.40 21.86 -25.72
N ARG A 274 40.56 22.00 -27.04
CA ARG A 274 41.90 21.98 -27.64
C ARG A 274 42.56 23.31 -27.25
N SER A 275 43.65 23.25 -26.51
CA SER A 275 44.74 24.20 -26.69
C SER A 275 45.85 23.51 -27.47
N PRO A 276 46.48 24.19 -28.44
CA PRO A 276 47.53 23.62 -29.26
C PRO A 276 48.89 23.68 -28.54
N GLU A 277 49.83 22.89 -29.06
CA GLU A 277 51.29 22.97 -28.86
C GLU A 277 51.87 22.41 -27.55
N SER A 278 52.42 21.19 -27.67
CA SER A 278 53.83 20.95 -27.32
C SER A 278 54.28 19.65 -28.00
N GLU A 279 55.15 19.80 -28.99
CA GLU A 279 55.95 18.72 -29.55
C GLU A 279 56.84 18.11 -28.45
N ALA A 280 56.83 16.78 -28.34
CA ALA A 280 57.96 16.00 -27.83
C ALA A 280 57.79 14.53 -28.23
N GLU A 281 58.68 14.12 -29.14
CA GLU A 281 59.21 12.79 -29.47
C GLU A 281 58.48 11.50 -29.05
N ALA A 282 58.30 10.64 -30.05
CA ALA A 282 57.91 9.25 -29.92
C ALA A 282 59.05 8.37 -29.39
N ASP A 283 58.76 7.53 -28.40
CA ASP A 283 59.61 6.41 -27.99
C ASP A 283 58.85 5.08 -28.23
N PRO A 284 59.32 4.19 -29.14
CA PRO A 284 58.58 3.00 -29.53
C PRO A 284 59.05 1.78 -28.72
N THR A 285 58.85 1.79 -27.40
CA THR A 285 59.07 0.56 -26.61
C THR A 285 58.26 0.54 -25.32
N SER A 286 56.99 0.13 -25.40
CA SER A 286 56.29 -0.41 -24.24
C SER A 286 55.23 -1.43 -24.66
N ILE A 287 55.56 -2.69 -24.40
CA ILE A 287 54.70 -3.86 -24.55
C ILE A 287 53.71 -3.87 -23.38
N PRO A 288 52.39 -3.97 -23.59
CA PRO A 288 51.45 -4.21 -22.49
C PRO A 288 51.51 -5.66 -22.00
N PRO A 289 51.47 -5.94 -20.68
CA PRO A 289 51.55 -7.29 -20.15
C PRO A 289 50.23 -8.08 -20.28
N ASP A 290 50.42 -9.40 -20.39
CA ASP A 290 49.45 -10.47 -20.61
C ASP A 290 48.17 -10.44 -19.76
N VAL A 291 47.04 -10.66 -20.44
CA VAL A 291 45.79 -11.12 -19.82
C VAL A 291 45.89 -12.64 -19.62
N VAL A 292 46.16 -13.07 -18.38
CA VAL A 292 46.13 -14.46 -17.97
C VAL A 292 44.68 -14.97 -17.95
N CYS A 293 44.35 -15.84 -18.91
CA CYS A 293 43.21 -16.76 -18.82
C CYS A 293 43.45 -17.79 -17.69
N ARG A 294 42.57 -17.85 -16.69
CA ARG A 294 42.44 -19.04 -15.81
C ARG A 294 41.16 -19.80 -16.15
N HIS A 295 41.35 -20.85 -16.94
CA HIS A 295 40.48 -22.02 -16.97
C HIS A 295 41.24 -23.18 -16.32
N GLY A 296 40.54 -23.95 -15.49
CA GLY A 296 40.99 -25.24 -14.98
C GLY A 296 40.47 -25.47 -13.55
N GLN A 297 39.96 -26.64 -13.19
CA GLN A 297 39.92 -27.94 -13.84
C GLN A 297 38.89 -28.81 -13.11
N THR A 298 38.22 -29.68 -13.87
CA THR A 298 37.65 -30.95 -13.39
C THR A 298 38.76 -31.99 -13.24
N ALA A 299 38.70 -32.77 -12.16
CA ALA A 299 38.95 -34.21 -12.13
C ALA A 299 38.04 -34.78 -11.04
#